data_AF-A0A1J6JV09-F1
#
_entry.id   AF-A0A1J6JV09-F1
#
_cell.length_a   1.000
_cell.length_b   1.000
_cell.length_c   1.000
_cell.angle_alpha   90.00
_cell.angle_beta   90.00
_cell.angle_gamma   90.00
#
_symmetry.space_group_name_H-M   'P 1'
#
loop_
_entity.id
_entity.type
_entity.pdbx_description
1 polymer ?
#
loop_
_entity_poly.entity_id
_entity_poly.type
_entity_poly.pdbx_seq_one_letter_code
_entity_poly.pdbx_strand_id
1 'polypeptide(L)'
;MPTKADAIVVAFRRWLNKYAGGQVDWRAKYNGDLPPTPPREQLLDRYWTHTVNCTSCNLAYKGLNALEIILQIASIGMIGIVAAAKQGTLSMVTRYSLVSVALLCFVGSRWLSHFIYKNFHFHDYDHAFR
;
A
#
# COMPACT_ATOMS: atom_id res chain seq x y z
N MET A 1 -4.41 12.76 -20.45
CA MET A 1 -5.16 13.94 -20.94
C MET A 1 -5.80 14.66 -19.75
N PRO A 2 -5.90 16.00 -19.75
CA PRO A 2 -6.43 16.76 -18.60
C PRO A 2 -7.91 16.47 -18.34
N THR A 3 -8.27 16.43 -17.07
CA THR A 3 -9.63 16.23 -16.55
C THR A 3 -10.19 17.52 -15.95
N LYS A 4 -11.42 17.49 -15.43
CA LYS A 4 -12.00 18.64 -14.69
C LYS A 4 -11.15 19.04 -13.48
N ALA A 5 -10.46 18.10 -12.84
CA ALA A 5 -9.58 18.38 -11.71
C ALA A 5 -8.37 19.25 -12.11
N ASP A 6 -7.97 19.22 -13.39
CA ASP A 6 -6.81 19.95 -13.90
C ASP A 6 -7.13 21.39 -14.33
N ALA A 7 -8.38 21.83 -14.21
CA ALA A 7 -8.84 23.14 -14.69
C ALA A 7 -8.00 24.30 -14.13
N ILE A 8 -7.65 24.25 -12.84
CA ILE A 8 -6.83 25.29 -12.18
C ILE A 8 -5.38 25.24 -12.67
N VAL A 9 -4.80 24.05 -12.87
CA VAL A 9 -3.44 23.89 -13.41
C VAL A 9 -3.36 24.48 -14.82
N VAL A 10 -4.38 24.22 -15.66
CA VAL A 10 -4.47 24.79 -17.00
C VAL A 10 -4.64 26.31 -16.96
N ALA A 11 -5.51 26.82 -16.09
CA ALA A 11 -5.72 28.27 -15.93
C ALA A 11 -4.45 28.98 -15.46
N PHE A 12 -3.75 28.40 -14.46
CA PHE A 12 -2.48 28.91 -13.97
C PHE A 12 -1.43 28.96 -15.09
N ARG A 13 -1.26 27.87 -15.87
CA ARG A 13 -0.32 27.85 -17.00
C ARG A 13 -0.67 28.90 -18.06
N ARG A 14 -1.95 29.10 -18.38
CA ARG A 14 -2.38 30.16 -19.30
C ARG A 14 -2.04 31.55 -18.76
N TRP A 15 -2.28 31.80 -17.48
CA TRP A 15 -1.93 33.05 -16.83
C TRP A 15 -0.41 33.28 -16.85
N LEU A 16 0.38 32.26 -16.48
CA LEU A 16 1.85 32.32 -16.46
C LEU A 16 2.41 32.67 -17.84
N ASN A 17 1.90 32.03 -18.89
CA ASN A 17 2.31 32.33 -20.27
C ASN A 17 1.92 33.74 -20.69
N LYS A 18 0.69 34.17 -20.38
CA LYS A 18 0.17 35.48 -20.82
C LYS A 18 0.80 36.66 -20.09
N TYR A 19 1.05 36.51 -18.79
CA TYR A 19 1.40 37.64 -17.93
C TYR A 19 2.81 37.59 -17.36
N ALA A 20 3.44 36.42 -17.30
CA ALA A 20 4.79 36.24 -16.75
C ALA A 20 5.82 35.76 -17.80
N GLY A 21 5.44 35.72 -19.08
CA GLY A 21 6.32 35.25 -20.15
C GLY A 21 6.68 33.77 -20.05
N GLY A 22 5.86 32.97 -19.35
CA GLY A 22 6.08 31.54 -19.17
C GLY A 22 7.10 31.16 -18.10
N GLN A 23 7.65 32.12 -17.36
CA GLN A 23 8.64 31.90 -16.31
C GLN A 23 8.39 32.76 -15.07
N VAL A 24 9.00 32.40 -13.95
CA VAL A 24 8.98 33.22 -12.72
C VAL A 24 10.34 33.91 -12.59
N ASP A 25 10.34 35.24 -12.48
CA ASP A 25 11.55 36.00 -12.18
C ASP A 25 11.90 35.88 -10.69
N TRP A 26 12.82 34.98 -10.39
CA TRP A 26 13.32 34.72 -9.05
C TRP A 26 14.35 35.76 -8.55
N ARG A 27 14.65 36.81 -9.34
CA ARG A 27 15.52 37.95 -9.02
C ARG A 27 16.81 37.56 -8.30
N ALA A 28 17.71 36.83 -8.97
CA ALA A 28 19.05 36.44 -8.48
C ALA A 28 19.13 35.78 -7.08
N LYS A 29 18.00 35.53 -6.40
CA LYS A 29 17.95 34.92 -5.06
C LYS A 29 18.17 33.41 -5.11
N TYR A 30 17.98 32.82 -6.27
CA TYR A 30 18.07 31.38 -6.48
C TYR A 30 18.87 31.13 -7.77
N ASN A 31 19.82 30.21 -7.71
CA ASN A 31 20.67 29.82 -8.83
C ASN A 31 20.07 28.67 -9.66
N GLY A 32 18.89 28.18 -9.29
CA GLY A 32 18.21 27.07 -9.97
C GLY A 32 18.61 25.68 -9.48
N ASP A 33 19.56 25.57 -8.55
CA ASP A 33 19.95 24.29 -7.99
C ASP A 33 18.84 23.73 -7.10
N LEU A 34 18.42 22.51 -7.40
CA LEU A 34 17.49 21.77 -6.55
C LEU A 34 18.27 20.87 -5.59
N PRO A 35 17.77 20.67 -4.35
CA PRO A 35 18.33 19.64 -3.49
C PRO A 35 18.16 18.26 -4.16
N PRO A 36 19.00 17.27 -3.78
CA PRO A 36 18.86 15.92 -4.29
C PRO A 36 17.45 15.42 -4.05
N THR A 37 16.88 14.75 -5.06
CA THR A 37 15.55 14.17 -4.97
C THR A 37 15.56 13.09 -3.89
N PRO A 38 14.66 13.14 -2.89
CA PRO A 38 14.55 12.10 -1.88
C PRO A 38 14.23 10.73 -2.51
N PRO A 39 14.49 9.61 -1.80
CA PRO A 39 14.10 8.28 -2.25
C PRO A 39 12.61 8.21 -2.61
N ARG A 40 12.27 7.42 -3.63
CA ARG A 40 10.88 7.30 -4.13
C ARG A 40 9.93 6.79 -3.05
N GLU A 41 10.43 5.94 -2.16
CA GLU A 41 9.70 5.40 -1.02
C GLU A 41 9.22 6.51 -0.09
N GLN A 42 10.04 7.55 0.11
CA GLN A 42 9.67 8.71 0.92
C GLN A 42 8.69 9.64 0.17
N LEU A 43 8.90 9.83 -1.13
CA LEU A 43 8.06 10.70 -1.95
C LEU A 43 6.66 10.11 -2.21
N LEU A 44 6.57 8.79 -2.30
CA LEU A 44 5.34 8.05 -2.63
C LEU A 44 4.77 7.30 -1.42
N ASP A 45 5.19 7.69 -0.21
CA ASP A 45 4.66 7.17 1.04
C ASP A 45 3.21 7.60 1.22
N ARG A 46 2.29 6.67 0.96
CA ARG A 46 0.85 6.87 1.14
C ARG A 46 0.43 6.76 2.60
N TYR A 47 1.18 6.07 3.44
CA TYR A 47 0.75 5.79 4.80
C TYR A 47 0.70 7.07 5.62
N TRP A 48 1.81 7.80 5.65
CA TRP A 48 1.94 9.03 6.42
C TRP A 48 1.27 10.23 5.75
N THR A 49 1.27 10.31 4.43
CA THR A 49 0.66 11.44 3.70
C THR A 49 -0.87 11.33 3.62
N HIS A 50 -1.44 10.12 3.66
CA HIS A 50 -2.87 9.91 3.43
C HIS A 50 -3.52 8.92 4.39
N THR A 51 -3.05 7.66 4.43
CA THR A 51 -3.76 6.56 5.10
C THR A 51 -4.06 6.87 6.57
N VAL A 52 -3.09 7.38 7.33
CA VAL A 52 -3.28 7.68 8.76
C VAL A 52 -4.24 8.84 9.01
N ASN A 53 -4.32 9.78 8.07
CA ASN A 53 -5.13 11.00 8.16
C ASN A 53 -6.55 10.83 7.60
N CYS A 54 -6.79 9.77 6.83
CA CYS A 54 -8.10 9.45 6.27
C CYS A 54 -8.80 8.37 7.10
N THR A 55 -9.94 8.69 7.72
CA THR A 55 -10.69 7.75 8.58
C THR A 55 -11.04 6.44 7.87
N SER A 56 -11.49 6.52 6.62
CA SER A 56 -11.89 5.33 5.84
C SER A 56 -10.69 4.42 5.53
N CYS A 57 -9.59 4.99 5.04
CA CYS A 57 -8.38 4.23 4.72
C CYS A 57 -7.71 3.69 5.99
N ASN A 58 -7.67 4.46 7.08
CA ASN A 58 -7.11 4.04 8.35
C ASN A 58 -7.90 2.86 8.94
N LEU A 59 -9.24 2.92 8.88
CA LEU A 59 -10.09 1.83 9.35
C LEU A 59 -9.87 0.56 8.52
N ALA A 60 -9.83 0.69 7.18
CA ALA A 60 -9.54 -0.43 6.30
C ALA A 60 -8.15 -1.02 6.57
N TYR A 61 -7.12 -0.17 6.72
CA TYR A 61 -5.75 -0.60 7.05
C TYR A 61 -5.71 -1.40 8.35
N LYS A 62 -6.31 -0.89 9.43
CA LYS A 62 -6.36 -1.58 10.73
C LYS A 62 -7.11 -2.90 10.65
N GLY A 63 -8.27 -2.91 9.97
CA GLY A 63 -9.08 -4.12 9.80
C GLY A 63 -8.36 -5.21 9.01
N LEU A 64 -7.69 -4.84 7.91
CA LEU A 64 -6.93 -5.79 7.10
C LEU A 64 -5.69 -6.32 7.84
N ASN A 65 -4.97 -5.48 8.60
CA ASN A 65 -3.87 -5.93 9.46
C ASN A 65 -4.35 -6.89 10.56
N ALA A 66 -5.50 -6.62 11.17
CA ALA A 66 -6.10 -7.54 12.14
C ALA A 66 -6.45 -8.89 11.49
N LEU A 67 -7.03 -8.87 10.28
CA LEU A 67 -7.32 -10.08 9.53
C LEU A 67 -6.04 -10.87 9.19
N GLU A 68 -4.96 -10.19 8.79
CA GLU A 68 -3.65 -10.83 8.54
C GLU A 68 -3.18 -11.61 9.77
N ILE A 69 -3.22 -10.98 10.95
CA ILE A 69 -2.82 -11.61 12.21
C ILE A 69 -3.73 -12.80 12.56
N ILE A 70 -5.05 -12.65 12.39
CA ILE A 70 -6.01 -13.74 12.64
C ILE A 70 -5.72 -14.94 11.76
N LEU A 71 -5.44 -14.73 10.47
CA LEU A 71 -5.08 -15.81 9.53
C LEU A 71 -3.79 -16.52 9.94
N GLN A 72 -2.78 -15.79 10.42
CA GLN A 72 -1.54 -16.39 10.92
C GLN A 72 -1.77 -17.23 12.18
N ILE A 73 -2.53 -16.71 13.15
CA ILE A 73 -2.88 -17.43 14.38
C ILE A 73 -3.69 -18.68 14.05
N ALA A 74 -4.67 -18.58 13.15
CA ALA A 74 -5.46 -19.71 12.70
C ALA A 74 -4.58 -20.78 12.04
N SER A 75 -3.66 -20.39 11.15
CA SER A 75 -2.73 -21.32 10.53
C SER A 75 -1.91 -22.09 11.57
N ILE A 76 -1.25 -21.38 12.49
CA ILE A 76 -0.41 -22.01 13.52
C ILE A 76 -1.24 -22.88 14.45
N GLY A 77 -2.41 -22.40 14.88
CA GLY A 77 -3.32 -23.13 15.76
C GLY A 77 -3.78 -24.45 15.15
N MET A 78 -4.13 -24.45 13.86
CA MET A 78 -4.59 -25.65 13.15
C MET A 78 -3.48 -26.70 12.99
N ILE A 79 -2.25 -26.27 12.70
CA ILE A 79 -1.08 -27.17 12.71
C ILE A 79 -0.81 -27.70 14.11
N GLY A 80 -0.91 -26.85 15.13
CA GLY A 80 -0.76 -27.23 16.53
C GLY A 80 -1.78 -28.29 16.97
N ILE A 81 -3.05 -28.14 16.58
CA ILE A 81 -4.09 -29.14 16.84
C ILE A 81 -3.75 -30.48 16.21
N VAL A 82 -3.33 -30.48 14.94
CA VAL A 82 -2.94 -31.72 14.24
C VAL A 82 -1.73 -32.37 14.90
N ALA A 83 -0.75 -31.58 15.34
CA ALA A 83 0.47 -32.07 15.99
C ALA A 83 0.22 -32.61 17.41
N ALA A 84 -0.68 -31.99 18.18
CA ALA A 84 -1.00 -32.41 19.54
C ALA A 84 -2.04 -33.56 19.59
N ALA A 85 -2.78 -33.80 18.51
CA ALA A 85 -3.79 -34.84 18.47
C ALA A 85 -3.18 -36.24 18.60
N LYS A 86 -3.70 -37.03 19.53
CA LYS A 86 -3.30 -38.44 19.71
C LYS A 86 -3.61 -39.26 18.46
N GLN A 87 -2.94 -40.41 18.32
CA GLN A 87 -3.18 -41.33 17.21
C GLN A 87 -4.62 -41.89 17.29
N GLY A 88 -5.34 -41.87 16.16
CA GLY A 88 -6.74 -42.30 16.09
C GLY A 88 -7.80 -41.24 16.46
N THR A 89 -7.43 -40.13 17.11
CA THR A 89 -8.41 -39.09 17.52
C THR A 89 -9.02 -38.31 16.35
N LEU A 90 -8.23 -38.09 15.29
CA LEU A 90 -8.67 -37.38 14.08
C LEU A 90 -8.64 -38.35 12.91
N SER A 91 -9.74 -38.38 12.14
CA SER A 91 -9.78 -39.11 10.88
C SER A 91 -8.72 -38.59 9.92
N MET A 92 -8.26 -39.44 9.00
CA MET A 92 -7.26 -39.06 8.01
C MET A 92 -7.75 -37.88 7.15
N VAL A 93 -9.02 -37.88 6.74
CA VAL A 93 -9.64 -36.78 5.99
C VAL A 93 -9.61 -35.50 6.81
N THR A 94 -9.99 -35.54 8.09
CA THR A 94 -9.97 -34.36 8.96
C THR A 94 -8.56 -33.78 9.10
N ARG A 95 -7.54 -34.63 9.30
CA ARG A 95 -6.14 -34.18 9.41
C ARG A 95 -5.70 -33.45 8.15
N TYR A 96 -5.92 -34.04 6.97
CA TYR A 96 -5.55 -33.41 5.72
C TYR A 96 -6.31 -32.11 5.48
N SER A 97 -7.62 -32.06 5.74
CA SER A 97 -8.41 -30.84 5.62
C SER A 97 -7.90 -29.72 6.54
N LEU A 98 -7.58 -30.02 7.81
CA LEU A 98 -7.02 -29.04 8.75
C LEU A 98 -5.68 -28.47 8.24
N VAL A 99 -4.80 -29.34 7.75
CA VAL A 99 -3.50 -28.93 7.19
C VAL A 99 -3.69 -28.08 5.93
N SER A 100 -4.59 -28.47 5.02
CA SER A 100 -4.90 -27.70 3.82
C SER A 100 -5.45 -26.31 4.15
N VAL A 101 -6.39 -26.21 5.10
CA VAL A 101 -6.92 -24.92 5.56
C VAL A 101 -5.83 -24.07 6.19
N ALA A 102 -4.96 -24.66 7.01
CA ALA A 102 -3.83 -23.94 7.61
C ALA A 102 -2.90 -23.33 6.53
N LEU A 103 -2.56 -24.12 5.50
CA LEU A 103 -1.76 -23.65 4.37
C LEU A 103 -2.44 -22.50 3.62
N LEU A 104 -3.75 -22.58 3.37
CA LEU A 104 -4.51 -21.52 2.74
C LEU A 104 -4.53 -20.24 3.59
N CYS A 105 -4.71 -20.36 4.91
CA CYS A 105 -4.63 -19.21 5.82
C CYS A 105 -3.24 -18.56 5.79
N PHE A 106 -2.17 -19.37 5.78
CA PHE A 106 -0.81 -18.85 5.68
C PHE A 106 -0.57 -18.11 4.36
N VAL A 107 -0.87 -18.75 3.22
CA VAL A 107 -0.74 -18.12 1.89
C VAL A 107 -1.60 -16.86 1.79
N GLY A 108 -2.84 -16.91 2.28
CA GLY A 108 -3.74 -15.77 2.34
C GLY A 108 -3.17 -14.61 3.14
N SER A 109 -2.55 -14.88 4.30
CA SER A 109 -1.91 -13.83 5.11
C SER A 109 -0.71 -13.19 4.41
N ARG A 110 0.13 -13.98 3.72
CA ARG A 110 1.27 -13.44 2.95
C ARG A 110 0.82 -12.59 1.76
N TRP A 111 -0.20 -13.05 1.05
CA TRP A 111 -0.80 -12.27 -0.03
C TRP A 111 -1.41 -10.98 0.50
N LEU A 112 -2.15 -11.05 1.62
CA LEU A 112 -2.77 -9.90 2.24
C LEU A 112 -1.73 -8.88 2.73
N SER A 113 -0.63 -9.33 3.32
CA SER A 113 0.49 -8.47 3.75
C SER A 113 1.06 -7.67 2.57
N HIS A 114 1.32 -8.34 1.44
CA HIS A 114 1.79 -7.67 0.23
C HIS A 114 0.73 -6.71 -0.35
N PHE A 115 -0.55 -7.11 -0.33
CA PHE A 115 -1.66 -6.24 -0.73
C PHE A 115 -1.74 -4.99 0.14
N ILE A 116 -1.63 -5.13 1.47
CA ILE A 116 -1.65 -4.01 2.41
C ILE A 116 -0.48 -3.06 2.12
N TYR A 117 0.73 -3.60 1.96
CA TYR A 117 1.90 -2.78 1.68
C TYR A 117 1.75 -1.98 0.37
N LYS A 118 1.37 -2.67 -0.72
CA LYS A 118 1.20 -2.05 -2.04
C LYS A 118 0.15 -0.93 -2.05
N ASN A 119 -0.97 -1.14 -1.34
CA ASN A 119 -2.09 -0.20 -1.39
C ASN A 119 -1.99 0.92 -0.36
N PHE A 120 -1.42 0.67 0.82
CA PHE A 120 -1.44 1.64 1.93
C PHE A 120 -0.10 2.28 2.25
N HIS A 121 1.03 1.69 1.83
CA HIS A 121 2.38 2.23 2.06
C HIS A 121 2.98 2.78 0.78
N PHE A 122 3.33 1.91 -0.17
CA PHE A 122 4.10 2.30 -1.34
C PHE A 122 3.67 1.48 -2.56
N HIS A 123 3.42 2.17 -3.67
CA HIS A 123 3.38 1.54 -4.98
C HIS A 123 4.24 2.36 -5.90
N ASP A 124 5.27 1.74 -6.44
CA ASP A 124 6.09 2.39 -7.43
C ASP A 124 5.27 2.59 -8.71
N TYR A 125 5.15 3.85 -9.14
CA TYR A 125 4.54 4.23 -10.40
C TYR A 125 5.62 4.77 -11.33
N ASP A 126 6.02 3.95 -12.31
CA ASP A 126 6.87 4.42 -13.38
C ASP A 126 6.00 4.92 -14.55
N HIS A 127 6.02 6.23 -14.77
CA HIS A 127 5.32 6.85 -15.89
C HIS A 127 6.19 6.90 -17.16
N ALA A 128 7.47 6.52 -17.11
CA ALA A 128 8.41 6.67 -18.21
C ALA A 128 8.33 5.53 -19.25
N PHE A 129 7.78 4.36 -18.90
CA PHE A 129 7.69 3.19 -19.79
C PHE A 129 6.28 2.91 -20.30
N ARG A 130 5.48 3.94 -20.55
CA ARG A 130 4.10 3.78 -21.05
C ARG A 130 3.87 4.51 -22.37
#